data_AF-A0AAV3XP11-F1
#
_entry.id   AF-A0AAV3XP11-F1
#
_cell.length_a   1.000
_cell.length_b   1.000
_cell.length_c   1.000
_cell.angle_alpha   90.00
_cell.angle_beta   90.00
_cell.angle_gamma   90.00
#
_symmetry.space_group_name_H-M   'P 1'
#
loop_
_entity.id
_entity.type
_entity.pdbx_description
1 polymer ?
#
loop_
_entity_poly.entity_id
_entity_poly.type
_entity_poly.pdbx_seq_one_letter_code
_entity_poly.pdbx_strand_id
1 'polypeptide(L)'
;MAQVAVNWTVNRPGIASVIIGATKLSQLEDNLKALEFEIPTELANRLELVSRPEPQFPYSFFGNEIQGMIHGGVAVGNKPVGYAPNLLIQSAGAGVS
;
A
#
# COMPACT_ATOMS: atom_id res chain seq x y z
N MET A 1 -1.91 19.55 -7.37
CA MET A 1 -2.18 18.50 -6.36
C MET A 1 -2.60 17.18 -6.99
N ALA A 2 -3.43 17.15 -8.04
CA ALA A 2 -3.85 15.90 -8.70
C ALA A 2 -2.69 15.02 -9.22
N GLN A 3 -1.61 15.64 -9.71
CA GLN A 3 -0.46 14.92 -10.28
C GLN A 3 0.16 13.87 -9.36
N VAL A 4 0.37 14.19 -8.08
CA VAL A 4 0.98 13.24 -7.12
C VAL A 4 0.06 12.05 -6.88
N ALA A 5 -1.26 12.29 -6.75
CA ALA A 5 -2.24 11.22 -6.55
C ALA A 5 -2.35 10.31 -7.78
N VAL A 6 -2.36 10.90 -8.98
CA VAL A 6 -2.37 10.13 -10.24
C VAL A 6 -1.09 9.30 -10.38
N ASN A 7 0.09 9.91 -10.20
CA ASN A 7 1.36 9.19 -10.26
C ASN A 7 1.41 8.03 -9.25
N TRP A 8 1.04 8.30 -8.00
CA TRP A 8 1.02 7.28 -6.95
C TRP A 8 0.09 6.12 -7.31
N THR A 9 -1.09 6.41 -7.88
CA THR A 9 -2.08 5.39 -8.26
C THR A 9 -1.61 4.55 -9.45
N VAL A 10 -1.06 5.18 -10.50
CA VAL A 10 -0.55 4.48 -11.70
C VAL A 10 0.57 3.50 -11.34
N ASN A 11 1.38 3.81 -10.35
CA ASN A 11 2.51 2.98 -9.93
C ASN A 11 2.14 1.89 -8.90
N ARG A 12 0.85 1.67 -8.61
CA ARG A 12 0.43 0.61 -7.67
C ARG A 12 0.43 -0.77 -8.31
N PRO A 13 0.86 -1.81 -7.58
CA PRO A 13 0.67 -3.20 -8.01
C PRO A 13 -0.81 -3.50 -8.28
N GLY A 14 -1.08 -4.14 -9.42
CA GLY A 14 -2.44 -4.56 -9.82
C GLY A 14 -3.27 -3.47 -10.54
N ILE A 15 -2.74 -2.26 -10.70
CA ILE A 15 -3.40 -1.21 -11.50
C ILE A 15 -2.84 -1.22 -12.93
N ALA A 16 -3.71 -1.54 -13.89
CA ALA A 16 -3.34 -1.55 -15.31
C ALA A 16 -3.58 -0.19 -16.00
N SER A 17 -4.58 0.58 -15.54
CA SER A 17 -4.93 1.88 -16.09
C SER A 17 -5.64 2.73 -15.04
N VAL A 18 -5.46 4.05 -15.12
CA VAL A 18 -6.10 5.04 -14.25
C VAL A 18 -6.99 5.93 -15.08
N ILE A 19 -8.29 5.93 -14.76
CA ILE A 19 -9.28 6.79 -15.42
C ILE A 19 -9.23 8.18 -14.79
N ILE A 20 -9.00 9.21 -15.62
CA ILE A 20 -8.94 10.61 -15.20
C ILE A 20 -10.06 11.42 -15.85
N GLY A 21 -10.63 12.37 -15.11
CA GLY A 21 -11.58 13.34 -15.63
C GLY A 21 -10.89 14.66 -15.99
N ALA A 22 -11.23 15.22 -17.16
CA ALA A 22 -10.82 16.55 -17.56
C ALA A 22 -11.93 17.19 -18.40
N THR A 23 -12.44 18.34 -17.97
CA THR A 23 -13.44 19.14 -18.73
C THR A 23 -12.79 20.32 -19.46
N LYS A 24 -11.50 20.57 -19.20
CA LYS A 24 -10.67 21.59 -19.86
C LYS A 24 -9.34 20.98 -20.28
N LEU A 25 -8.76 21.48 -21.38
CA LEU A 25 -7.49 20.99 -21.91
C LEU A 25 -6.35 21.08 -20.88
N SER A 26 -6.27 22.19 -20.15
CA SER A 26 -5.23 22.39 -19.13
C SER A 26 -5.27 21.33 -18.02
N GLN A 27 -6.44 20.78 -17.68
CA GLN A 27 -6.56 19.70 -16.71
C GLN A 27 -5.99 18.39 -17.25
N LEU A 28 -6.19 18.11 -18.55
CA LEU A 28 -5.62 16.94 -19.20
C LEU A 28 -4.09 17.05 -19.22
N GLU A 29 -3.56 18.20 -19.65
CA GLU A 29 -2.12 18.48 -19.65
C GLU A 29 -1.53 18.32 -18.26
N ASP A 30 -2.18 18.88 -17.23
CA ASP A 30 -1.73 18.73 -15.86
C ASP A 30 -1.82 17.30 -15.35
N ASN A 31 -2.83 16.51 -15.73
CA ASN A 31 -2.90 15.10 -15.37
C ASN A 31 -1.79 14.28 -16.05
N LEU A 32 -1.42 14.58 -17.30
CA LEU A 32 -0.38 13.87 -18.03
C LEU A 32 1.03 14.14 -17.47
N LYS A 33 1.29 15.35 -16.97
CA LYS A 33 2.54 15.67 -16.25
C LYS A 33 2.76 14.79 -15.02
N ALA A 34 1.73 14.11 -14.51
CA ALA A 34 1.89 13.10 -13.47
C ALA A 34 2.82 11.95 -13.88
N LEU A 35 3.02 11.69 -15.17
CA LEU A 35 3.86 10.60 -15.67
C LEU A 35 5.32 11.02 -15.87
N GLU A 36 5.64 12.30 -15.69
CA GLU A 36 6.97 12.86 -15.98
C GLU A 36 7.94 12.83 -14.79
N PHE A 37 7.50 12.32 -13.64
CA PHE A 37 8.33 12.21 -12.45
C PHE A 37 8.09 10.89 -11.71
N GLU A 38 9.03 10.53 -10.84
CA GLU A 38 8.88 9.42 -9.92
C GLU A 38 8.78 9.94 -8.49
N ILE A 39 7.90 9.33 -7.69
CA ILE A 39 7.84 9.60 -6.25
C ILE A 39 8.95 8.78 -5.58
N PRO A 40 9.92 9.43 -4.89
CA PRO A 40 10.95 8.71 -4.15
C PRO A 40 10.35 7.70 -3.16
N THR A 41 11.01 6.55 -2.99
CA THR A 41 10.53 5.45 -2.14
C THR A 41 10.16 5.90 -0.73
N GLU A 42 10.92 6.83 -0.15
CA GLU A 42 10.62 7.39 1.17
C GLU A 42 9.26 8.12 1.19
N LEU A 43 8.99 8.97 0.20
CA LEU A 43 7.72 9.69 0.10
C LEU A 43 6.57 8.75 -0.25
N ALA A 44 6.80 7.75 -1.10
CA ALA A 44 5.81 6.73 -1.42
C ALA A 44 5.42 5.91 -0.17
N ASN A 45 6.40 5.53 0.66
CA ASN A 45 6.17 4.84 1.93
C ASN A 45 5.39 5.71 2.93
N ARG A 46 5.70 7.02 2.98
CA ARG A 46 4.94 7.97 3.80
C ARG A 46 3.49 8.07 3.35
N LEU A 47 3.24 8.15 2.05
CA LEU A 47 1.88 8.14 1.49
C LEU A 47 1.15 6.86 1.88
N GLU A 48 1.79 5.69 1.69
CA GLU A 48 1.20 4.41 2.08
C GLU A 48 0.83 4.37 3.55
N LEU A 49 1.72 4.81 4.43
CA LEU A 49 1.50 4.75 5.88
C LEU A 49 0.29 5.59 6.32
N VAL A 50 0.13 6.79 5.75
CA VAL A 50 -0.96 7.69 6.15
C VAL A 50 -2.29 7.38 5.46
N SER A 51 -2.25 6.75 4.27
CA SER A 51 -3.46 6.43 3.50
C SER A 51 -4.02 5.04 3.79
N ARG A 52 -3.24 4.14 4.43
CA ARG A 52 -3.64 2.75 4.64
C ARG A 52 -4.85 2.68 5.59
N PRO A 53 -6.01 2.15 5.14
CA PRO A 53 -7.13 1.95 6.04
C PRO A 53 -6.79 0.88 7.07
N GLU A 54 -7.35 1.05 8.27
CA GLU A 54 -7.25 0.04 9.32
C GLU A 54 -7.96 -1.26 8.85
N PRO A 55 -7.34 -2.44 9.00
CA PRO A 55 -7.97 -3.70 8.62
C PRO A 55 -9.24 -3.96 9.45
N GLN A 56 -10.39 -3.83 8.81
CA GLN A 56 -11.69 -4.16 9.43
C GLN A 56 -11.99 -5.64 9.30
N PHE A 57 -12.87 -6.17 10.15
CA PHE A 57 -13.38 -7.54 10.00
C PHE A 57 -13.99 -7.75 8.59
N PRO A 58 -13.76 -8.90 7.92
CA PRO A 58 -12.95 -10.04 8.36
C PRO A 58 -11.46 -9.90 7.99
N TYR A 59 -11.04 -8.82 7.35
CA TYR A 59 -9.65 -8.63 6.91
C TYR A 59 -8.66 -8.50 8.08
N SER A 60 -9.14 -8.14 9.27
CA SER A 60 -8.34 -8.18 10.51
C SER A 60 -7.75 -9.57 10.80
N PHE A 61 -8.40 -10.67 10.38
CA PHE A 61 -7.85 -12.02 10.54
C PHE A 61 -6.49 -12.21 9.86
N PHE A 62 -6.20 -11.44 8.80
CA PHE A 62 -4.92 -11.51 8.07
C PHE A 62 -3.82 -10.62 8.65
N GLY A 63 -4.11 -9.86 9.73
CA GLY A 63 -3.12 -9.10 10.47
C GLY A 63 -2.14 -10.01 11.22
N ASN A 64 -0.92 -9.53 11.46
CA ASN A 64 0.17 -10.34 12.02
C ASN A 64 -0.17 -10.94 13.40
N GLU A 65 -0.90 -10.21 14.23
CA GLU A 65 -1.29 -10.65 15.57
C GLU A 65 -2.21 -11.88 15.52
N ILE A 66 -3.29 -11.79 14.74
CA ILE A 66 -4.25 -12.89 14.61
C ILE A 66 -3.64 -14.06 13.85
N GLN A 67 -2.86 -13.80 12.79
CA GLN A 67 -2.10 -14.85 12.11
C GLN A 67 -1.11 -15.54 13.06
N GLY A 68 -0.46 -14.81 13.96
CA GLY A 68 0.41 -15.39 14.99
C GLY A 68 -0.36 -16.36 15.91
N MET A 69 -1.56 -16.00 16.33
CA MET A 69 -2.43 -16.87 17.14
C MET A 69 -2.89 -18.11 16.37
N ILE A 70 -3.27 -17.97 15.10
CA ILE A 70 -3.74 -19.08 14.25
C ILE A 70 -2.65 -20.14 14.05
N HIS A 71 -1.39 -19.71 13.89
CA HIS A 71 -0.27 -20.60 13.60
C HIS A 71 0.60 -20.94 14.81
N GLY A 72 0.19 -20.55 16.02
CA GLY A 72 0.94 -20.81 17.25
C GLY A 72 2.34 -20.17 17.26
N GLY A 73 2.49 -18.98 16.66
CA GLY A 73 3.77 -18.28 16.52
C GLY A 73 4.71 -18.87 15.46
N VAL A 74 4.32 -19.93 14.77
CA VAL A 74 5.13 -20.56 13.71
C VAL A 74 4.88 -19.84 12.39
N ALA A 75 5.96 -19.50 11.69
CA ALA A 75 5.88 -18.97 10.33
C ALA A 75 5.40 -20.08 9.39
N VAL A 76 4.13 -20.02 8.97
CA VAL A 76 3.60 -20.91 7.93
C VAL A 76 3.52 -20.18 6.59
N GLY A 77 3.97 -20.86 5.53
CA GLY A 77 3.94 -20.38 4.15
C GLY A 77 5.31 -19.93 3.64
N ASN A 78 5.78 -20.60 2.57
CA ASN A 78 6.84 -20.08 1.71
C ASN A 78 6.25 -18.96 0.85
N LYS A 79 6.27 -17.74 1.37
CA LYS A 79 5.86 -16.57 0.61
C LYS A 79 6.97 -16.25 -0.39
N PRO A 80 6.69 -16.23 -1.71
CA PRO A 80 7.68 -15.82 -2.69
C PRO A 80 8.09 -14.37 -2.43
N VAL A 81 9.30 -14.02 -2.89
CA VAL A 81 9.80 -12.64 -2.83
C VAL A 81 8.74 -11.70 -3.44
N GLY A 82 8.29 -10.71 -2.68
CA GLY A 82 7.27 -9.75 -3.10
C GLY A 82 5.82 -10.07 -2.70
N TYR A 83 5.54 -11.20 -2.04
CA TYR A 83 4.18 -11.55 -1.59
C TYR A 83 3.60 -10.58 -0.54
N ALA A 84 4.45 -10.03 0.33
CA ALA A 84 4.05 -9.03 1.32
C ALA A 84 5.10 -7.91 1.40
N PRO A 85 4.69 -6.64 1.61
CA PRO A 85 5.62 -5.58 1.93
C PRO A 85 6.32 -5.87 3.26
N ASN A 86 7.59 -5.48 3.39
CA ASN A 86 8.31 -5.52 4.67
C ASN A 86 7.63 -4.56 5.65
N LEU A 87 6.76 -5.11 6.50
CA LEU A 87 6.18 -4.39 7.62
C LEU A 87 7.13 -4.57 8.81
N LEU A 88 7.79 -3.50 9.24
CA LEU A 88 8.49 -3.50 10.53
C LEU A 88 7.43 -3.49 11.63
N ILE A 89 7.10 -4.67 12.14
CA ILE A 89 6.19 -4.82 13.27
C ILE A 89 7.02 -4.60 14.54
N GLN A 90 6.90 -3.42 15.14
CA GLN A 90 7.31 -3.21 16.53
C GLN A 90 6.11 -3.48 17.43
N SER A 91 5.78 -4.75 17.67
CA SER A 91 4.90 -5.09 18.80
C SER A 91 5.35 -6.40 19.45
N ALA A 92 5.53 -6.34 20.77
CA ALA A 92 5.61 -7.53 21.60
C ALA A 92 4.17 -8.04 21.78
N GLY A 93 3.88 -9.22 21.25
CA GLY A 93 2.59 -9.87 21.47
C GLY A 93 2.38 -10.11 22.97
N ALA A 94 1.27 -9.62 23.52
CA ALA A 94 0.84 -9.97 24.85
C ALA A 94 0.52 -11.48 24.89
N GLY A 95 1.44 -12.29 25.40
CA GLY A 95 1.19 -13.72 25.66
C GLY A 95 2.27 -14.70 25.20
N VAL A 96 3.38 -14.26 24.62
CA VAL A 96 4.53 -15.15 24.35
C VAL A 96 5.71 -14.74 25.24
N SER A 97 5.92 -15.53 26.30
CA SER A 97 7.18 -15.61 27.05
C SER A 97 8.09 -16.64 26.41
#